data_AF-A0A519E7A8-F1
#
_entry.id   AF-A0A519E7A8-F1
#
_cell.length_a   1.000
_cell.length_b   1.000
_cell.length_c   1.000
_cell.angle_alpha   90.00
_cell.angle_beta   90.00
_cell.angle_gamma   90.00
#
_symmetry.space_group_name_H-M   'P 1'
#
loop_
_entity.id
_entity.type
_entity.pdbx_description
1 polymer ?
#
loop_
_entity_poly.entity_id
_entity_poly.type
_entity_poly.pdbx_seq_one_letter_code
_entity_poly.pdbx_strand_id
1 'polypeptide(L)'
;MALEKKYILPAVIAGGCLILIGAWKLNEDSPSDAIRPSGVTPLNGVQSVGVNKAEAGASTSESLASGEGKLPPTTALPSGHEAAGTLNDQVERALAAMDGPMAANLAAKLKECEINLKILEVEGAQGARPNVDPAIQALRMERLQEYQRINASCQTVPGDRSRARLRLLDLAVQQGVVGAAIESFEAGSREPATLARVVSDASSGDVKAVSTVAMYDTKVFGITRDEQDAARYALKLASADPAIGTRVINYLKIAESYAVPNSSFDLSGISSAARTKGAENAERLKERLGKKAP
;
A
#
# COMPACT_ATOMS: atom_id res chain seq x y z
N MET A 1 -56.91 -43.81 -45.88
CA MET A 1 -57.15 -43.92 -44.43
C MET A 1 -56.30 -42.83 -43.78
N ALA A 2 -56.86 -41.63 -43.58
CA ALA A 2 -57.52 -41.15 -42.35
C ALA A 2 -56.49 -41.00 -41.21
N LEU A 3 -56.23 -39.85 -40.58
CA LEU A 3 -57.10 -38.73 -40.20
C LEU A 3 -56.30 -37.43 -39.97
N GLU A 4 -56.98 -36.31 -40.18
CA GLU A 4 -56.66 -34.94 -39.79
C GLU A 4 -56.51 -34.76 -38.27
N LYS A 5 -55.76 -33.73 -37.84
CA LYS A 5 -56.20 -32.80 -36.79
C LYS A 5 -55.54 -31.41 -36.92
N LYS A 6 -56.39 -30.42 -37.15
CA LYS A 6 -56.20 -28.97 -37.01
C LYS A 6 -56.12 -28.58 -35.53
N TYR A 7 -55.35 -27.55 -35.19
CA TYR A 7 -55.75 -26.52 -34.22
C TYR A 7 -55.22 -25.15 -34.66
N ILE A 8 -56.08 -24.15 -34.46
CA ILE A 8 -56.10 -22.78 -34.96
C ILE A 8 -55.96 -21.83 -33.75
N LEU A 9 -55.07 -20.81 -33.85
CA LEU A 9 -55.01 -19.41 -33.28
C LEU A 9 -55.58 -19.08 -31.86
N PRO A 10 -55.38 -17.86 -31.26
CA PRO A 10 -54.69 -16.63 -31.70
C PRO A 10 -53.77 -15.92 -30.67
N ALA A 11 -53.16 -14.81 -31.14
CA ALA A 11 -52.42 -13.77 -30.43
C ALA A 11 -53.29 -12.75 -29.65
N VAL A 12 -52.72 -12.10 -28.61
CA VAL A 12 -52.97 -10.70 -28.11
C VAL A 12 -51.74 -10.35 -27.22
N ILE A 13 -50.78 -9.48 -27.60
CA ILE A 13 -50.74 -7.99 -27.65
C ILE A 13 -50.58 -7.30 -26.28
N ALA A 14 -49.70 -6.29 -26.30
CA ALA A 14 -49.45 -5.17 -25.37
C ALA A 14 -48.34 -5.40 -24.33
N GLY A 15 -47.28 -4.59 -24.24
CA GLY A 15 -46.88 -3.36 -24.91
C GLY A 15 -45.47 -3.02 -24.38
N GLY A 16 -44.52 -2.57 -25.22
CA GLY A 16 -44.15 -1.15 -25.38
C GLY A 16 -43.33 -0.66 -24.17
N CYS A 17 -42.11 -0.14 -24.23
CA CYS A 17 -41.33 0.65 -25.19
C CYS A 17 -39.84 0.47 -24.77
N LEU A 18 -38.85 0.07 -25.58
CA LEU A 18 -38.16 0.80 -26.67
C LEU A 18 -38.14 2.32 -26.51
N ILE A 19 -36.96 2.91 -26.19
CA ILE A 19 -36.31 3.99 -26.95
C ILE A 19 -34.87 4.24 -26.42
N LEU A 20 -33.91 3.95 -27.31
CA LEU A 20 -32.70 4.69 -27.75
C LEU A 20 -31.71 5.24 -26.69
N ILE A 21 -30.45 4.84 -26.69
CA ILE A 21 -29.33 5.23 -27.59
C ILE A 21 -29.08 6.74 -27.65
N GLY A 22 -27.85 7.12 -27.26
CA GLY A 22 -27.17 8.39 -27.58
C GLY A 22 -26.64 9.08 -26.32
N ALA A 23 -25.44 9.63 -26.24
CA ALA A 23 -24.33 9.76 -27.16
C ALA A 23 -23.10 10.20 -26.34
N TRP A 24 -21.91 9.86 -26.82
CA TRP A 24 -20.68 10.58 -26.46
C TRP A 24 -20.71 11.98 -27.09
N LYS A 25 -20.10 12.94 -26.37
CA LYS A 25 -19.23 14.04 -26.86
C LYS A 25 -19.70 15.49 -26.57
N LEU A 26 -18.79 16.20 -25.89
CA LEU A 26 -18.59 17.66 -25.75
C LEU A 26 -19.64 18.48 -24.96
N ASN A 27 -19.23 19.02 -23.80
CA ASN A 27 -19.02 20.48 -23.71
C ASN A 27 -18.11 20.85 -22.51
N GLU A 28 -17.14 21.73 -22.80
CA GLU A 28 -16.39 22.57 -21.86
C GLU A 28 -17.29 23.69 -21.29
N ASP A 29 -16.71 24.45 -20.35
CA ASP A 29 -17.18 25.71 -19.74
C ASP A 29 -18.04 25.69 -18.46
N SER A 30 -17.31 25.70 -17.32
CA SER A 30 -17.40 26.63 -16.15
C SER A 30 -18.69 26.72 -15.28
N PRO A 31 -18.63 27.25 -14.04
CA PRO A 31 -17.49 27.68 -13.22
C PRO A 31 -17.38 26.98 -11.85
N SER A 32 -16.16 27.02 -11.33
CA SER A 32 -15.78 26.75 -9.94
C SER A 32 -16.26 27.87 -9.02
N ASP A 33 -17.24 27.58 -8.16
CA ASP A 33 -17.60 28.44 -7.03
C ASP A 33 -17.09 27.88 -5.71
N ALA A 34 -16.43 28.79 -5.00
CA ALA A 34 -15.67 28.59 -3.80
C ALA A 34 -16.57 28.35 -2.57
N ILE A 35 -16.27 27.29 -1.83
CA ILE A 35 -16.65 27.18 -0.43
C ILE A 35 -15.38 27.39 0.40
N ARG A 36 -15.17 28.64 0.83
CA ARG A 36 -14.26 28.99 1.93
C ARG A 36 -14.97 28.72 3.26
N PRO A 37 -14.40 27.96 4.19
CA PRO A 37 -14.71 28.13 5.60
C PRO A 37 -13.83 29.26 6.18
N SER A 38 -14.51 30.31 6.59
CA SER A 38 -13.99 31.42 7.37
C SER A 38 -13.54 30.97 8.77
N GLY A 39 -12.41 31.51 9.24
CA GLY A 39 -12.19 31.73 10.68
C GLY A 39 -11.10 30.88 11.33
N VAL A 40 -9.84 31.26 11.14
CA VAL A 40 -8.80 31.07 12.17
C VAL A 40 -7.93 32.32 12.20
N THR A 41 -8.00 33.05 13.31
CA THR A 41 -7.10 34.14 13.70
C THR A 41 -5.67 33.62 13.90
N PRO A 42 -4.62 34.30 13.40
CA PRO A 42 -3.25 33.93 13.70
C PRO A 42 -2.86 34.44 15.09
N LEU A 43 -2.41 33.53 15.97
CA LEU A 43 -1.69 33.88 17.19
C LEU A 43 -0.24 34.19 16.82
N ASN A 44 0.11 35.47 16.94
CA ASN A 44 1.47 35.97 16.95
C ASN A 44 2.28 35.38 18.11
N GLY A 45 3.55 35.11 17.85
CA GLY A 45 4.61 35.22 18.86
C GLY A 45 5.28 33.92 19.28
N VAL A 46 6.31 33.51 18.56
CA VAL A 46 7.46 32.83 19.17
C VAL A 46 8.74 33.45 18.62
N GLN A 47 9.54 33.93 19.56
CA GLN A 47 10.83 34.59 19.37
C GLN A 47 11.86 33.63 18.76
N SER A 48 12.62 34.15 17.81
CA SER A 48 13.84 33.57 17.28
C SER A 48 14.92 33.50 18.37
N VAL A 49 15.36 32.29 18.73
CA VAL A 49 16.57 32.06 19.53
C VAL A 49 17.68 31.56 18.60
N GLY A 50 18.87 32.13 18.80
CA GLY A 50 19.97 32.22 17.85
C GLY A 50 20.60 30.91 17.39
N VAL A 51 21.05 30.94 16.13
CA VAL A 51 21.88 29.93 15.49
C VAL A 51 23.33 30.19 15.90
N ASN A 52 23.88 29.31 16.72
CA ASN A 52 25.33 29.26 16.95
C ASN A 52 26.01 28.54 15.78
N LYS A 53 26.99 29.25 15.22
CA LYS A 53 27.91 28.84 14.17
C LYS A 53 29.09 28.11 14.83
N ALA A 54 29.35 26.87 14.42
CA ALA A 54 30.61 26.14 14.64
C ALA A 54 30.79 25.22 13.42
N GLU A 55 31.63 25.61 12.47
CA GLU A 55 33.07 25.34 12.37
C GLU A 55 33.36 24.03 11.63
N ALA A 56 34.14 24.20 10.56
CA ALA A 56 34.52 23.20 9.58
C ALA A 56 35.61 22.28 10.14
N GLY A 57 35.44 20.97 9.95
CA GLY A 57 36.47 19.96 10.15
C GLY A 57 36.62 19.14 8.89
N ALA A 58 37.73 19.32 8.18
CA ALA A 58 38.14 18.52 7.05
C ALA A 58 38.53 17.10 7.49
N SER A 59 38.17 16.08 6.70
CA SER A 59 38.79 14.75 6.77
C SER A 59 38.79 14.10 5.39
N THR A 60 39.90 13.43 5.14
CA THR A 60 40.51 13.03 3.88
C THR A 60 39.90 11.82 3.20
N SER A 61 40.02 11.83 1.87
CA SER A 61 39.81 10.75 0.92
C SER A 61 40.89 9.66 0.98
N GLU A 62 40.49 8.38 0.93
CA GLU A 62 41.30 7.28 0.40
C GLU A 62 40.45 6.35 -0.46
N SER A 63 41.09 5.78 -1.48
CA SER A 63 40.48 5.14 -2.64
C SER A 63 40.80 3.65 -2.77
N LEU A 64 39.94 2.96 -3.52
CA LEU A 64 40.16 1.74 -4.33
C LEU A 64 40.35 0.38 -3.62
N ALA A 65 39.38 -0.51 -3.86
CA ALA A 65 39.65 -1.80 -4.51
C ALA A 65 38.38 -2.38 -5.15
N SER A 66 38.50 -2.69 -6.44
CA SER A 66 37.51 -3.38 -7.28
C SER A 66 37.60 -4.90 -7.03
N GLY A 67 36.45 -5.57 -6.99
CA GLY A 67 36.35 -7.03 -6.94
C GLY A 67 35.02 -7.49 -7.53
N GLU A 68 35.05 -7.93 -8.79
CA GLU A 68 33.93 -8.60 -9.45
C GLU A 68 33.65 -9.97 -8.82
N GLY A 69 32.39 -10.19 -8.42
CA GLY A 69 31.92 -11.45 -7.84
C GLY A 69 30.42 -11.61 -8.00
N LYS A 70 30.03 -12.50 -8.90
CA LYS A 70 28.69 -12.84 -9.38
C LYS A 70 27.90 -13.68 -8.36
N LEU A 71 26.67 -13.26 -7.99
CA LEU A 71 25.45 -14.03 -7.70
C LEU A 71 24.36 -13.09 -7.10
N PRO A 72 23.05 -13.27 -7.41
CA PRO A 72 22.01 -12.38 -6.92
C PRO A 72 21.75 -12.60 -5.41
N PRO A 73 21.71 -11.55 -4.57
CA PRO A 73 21.43 -11.72 -3.16
C PRO A 73 19.94 -11.95 -2.95
N THR A 74 19.60 -13.11 -2.39
CA THR A 74 18.36 -13.39 -1.69
C THR A 74 18.12 -12.29 -0.66
N THR A 75 17.18 -11.38 -0.92
CA THR A 75 16.87 -10.24 -0.04
C THR A 75 16.05 -10.73 1.15
N ALA A 76 16.73 -11.24 2.16
CA ALA A 76 16.24 -11.09 3.52
C ALA A 76 16.28 -9.59 3.83
N LEU A 77 15.16 -9.01 4.27
CA LEU A 77 15.14 -7.65 4.80
C LEU A 77 16.17 -7.59 5.94
N PRO A 78 17.21 -6.75 5.86
CA PRO A 78 18.17 -6.65 6.95
C PRO A 78 17.43 -6.12 8.17
N SER A 79 17.47 -6.91 9.26
CA SER A 79 17.14 -6.45 10.60
C SER A 79 18.03 -5.23 10.88
N GLY A 80 17.39 -4.13 11.29
CA GLY A 80 18.01 -2.82 11.34
C GLY A 80 19.32 -2.81 12.13
N HIS A 81 20.44 -2.82 11.42
CA HIS A 81 21.64 -2.20 11.95
C HIS A 81 21.30 -0.72 12.11
N GLU A 82 21.27 -0.27 13.37
CA GLU A 82 21.18 1.13 13.74
C GLU A 82 22.34 1.87 13.07
N ALA A 83 22.09 2.37 11.86
CA ALA A 83 23.03 3.22 11.17
C ALA A 83 23.22 4.46 12.06
N ALA A 84 24.43 4.65 12.59
CA ALA A 84 24.76 5.81 13.40
C ALA A 84 24.36 7.10 12.66
N GLY A 85 23.70 8.00 13.39
CA GLY A 85 23.14 9.25 12.86
C GLY A 85 21.65 9.40 13.16
N THR A 86 21.12 10.57 12.81
CA THR A 86 19.69 10.86 12.86
C THR A 86 18.92 10.12 11.77
N LEU A 87 17.60 10.03 11.87
CA LEU A 87 16.78 9.44 10.80
C LEU A 87 16.96 10.19 9.48
N ASN A 88 17.14 11.51 9.53
CA ASN A 88 17.45 12.32 8.36
C ASN A 88 18.76 11.91 7.69
N ASP A 89 19.83 11.69 8.46
CA ASP A 89 21.12 11.27 7.92
C ASP A 89 21.01 9.92 7.20
N GLN A 90 20.15 9.03 7.71
CA GLN A 90 19.88 7.75 7.07
C GLN A 90 19.10 7.91 5.76
N VAL A 91 18.11 8.81 5.72
CA VAL A 91 17.35 9.14 4.50
C VAL A 91 18.27 9.70 3.42
N GLU A 92 19.06 10.71 3.75
CA GLU A 92 20.02 11.32 2.81
C GLU A 92 21.04 10.30 2.33
N ARG A 93 21.53 9.43 3.21
CA ARG A 93 22.45 8.35 2.84
C ARG A 93 21.83 7.34 1.89
N ALA A 94 20.61 6.89 2.15
CA ALA A 94 19.92 5.92 1.29
C ALA A 94 19.68 6.50 -0.11
N LEU A 95 19.28 7.78 -0.19
CA LEU A 95 19.06 8.49 -1.44
C LEU A 95 20.38 8.70 -2.21
N ALA A 96 21.45 9.14 -1.53
CA ALA A 96 22.75 9.36 -2.15
C ALA A 96 23.40 8.06 -2.64
N ALA A 97 23.26 6.96 -1.88
CA ALA A 97 23.81 5.65 -2.23
C ALA A 97 22.94 4.87 -3.23
N MET A 98 21.74 5.35 -3.53
CA MET A 98 20.70 4.62 -4.28
C MET A 98 20.40 3.22 -3.70
N ASP A 99 20.44 3.09 -2.38
CA ASP A 99 20.23 1.81 -1.69
C ASP A 99 18.72 1.52 -1.56
N GLY A 100 18.20 0.67 -2.44
CA GLY A 100 16.79 0.28 -2.49
C GLY A 100 16.29 -0.37 -1.19
N PRO A 101 16.92 -1.44 -0.69
CA PRO A 101 16.54 -2.07 0.57
C PRO A 101 16.54 -1.11 1.77
N MET A 102 17.57 -0.26 1.90
CA MET A 102 17.61 0.76 2.94
C MET A 102 16.46 1.77 2.77
N ALA A 103 16.18 2.21 1.54
CA ALA A 103 15.09 3.13 1.24
C ALA A 103 13.72 2.54 1.61
N ALA A 104 13.46 1.27 1.30
CA ALA A 104 12.22 0.58 1.68
C ALA A 104 12.05 0.50 3.21
N ASN A 105 13.12 0.16 3.94
CA ASN A 105 13.10 0.11 5.40
C ASN A 105 12.85 1.49 6.02
N LEU A 106 13.50 2.54 5.50
CA LEU A 106 13.30 3.91 5.96
C LEU A 106 11.91 4.43 5.63
N ALA A 107 11.35 4.08 4.46
CA ALA A 107 9.97 4.40 4.12
C ALA A 107 8.96 3.76 5.09
N ALA A 108 9.21 2.51 5.51
CA ALA A 108 8.41 1.85 6.54
C ALA A 108 8.53 2.55 7.91
N LYS A 109 9.75 2.95 8.29
CA LYS A 109 9.99 3.75 9.51
C LYS A 109 9.25 5.10 9.47
N LEU A 110 9.26 5.79 8.33
CA LEU A 110 8.51 7.03 8.15
C LEU A 110 7.00 6.80 8.21
N LYS A 111 6.47 5.69 7.66
CA LYS A 111 5.06 5.30 7.82
C LYS A 111 4.70 5.11 9.30
N GLU A 112 5.55 4.46 10.06
CA GLU A 112 5.38 4.29 11.51
C GLU A 112 5.35 5.65 12.24
N CYS A 113 6.27 6.56 11.90
CA CYS A 113 6.28 7.93 12.41
C CYS A 113 4.97 8.69 12.11
N GLU A 114 4.42 8.55 10.89
CA GLU A 114 3.15 9.16 10.50
C GLU A 114 1.97 8.61 11.33
N ILE A 115 1.95 7.30 11.57
CA ILE A 115 0.92 6.64 12.38
C ILE A 115 1.02 7.09 13.85
N ASN A 116 2.21 7.06 14.43
CA ASN A 116 2.42 7.42 15.83
C ASN A 116 2.06 8.87 16.12
N LEU A 117 2.30 9.79 15.18
CA LEU A 117 1.83 11.16 15.35
C LEU A 117 0.31 11.31 15.28
N LYS A 118 -0.37 10.57 14.40
CA LYS A 118 -1.84 10.56 14.39
C LYS A 118 -2.39 10.00 15.70
N ILE A 119 -1.75 8.98 16.27
CA ILE A 119 -2.12 8.45 17.59
C ILE A 119 -1.91 9.53 18.66
N LEU A 120 -0.76 10.20 18.69
CA LEU A 120 -0.51 11.30 19.64
C LEU A 120 -1.49 12.46 19.47
N GLU A 121 -1.91 12.78 18.25
CA GLU A 121 -2.90 13.82 17.98
C GLU A 121 -4.27 13.42 18.52
N VAL A 122 -4.74 12.22 18.20
CA VAL A 122 -6.05 11.71 18.64
C VAL A 122 -6.08 11.51 20.16
N GLU A 123 -5.05 10.89 20.73
CA GLU A 123 -4.96 10.69 22.17
C GLU A 123 -4.66 12.00 22.91
N GLY A 124 -3.86 12.91 22.35
CA GLY A 124 -3.61 14.23 22.94
C GLY A 124 -4.88 15.08 22.99
N ALA A 125 -5.64 15.11 21.89
CA ALA A 125 -6.90 15.84 21.79
C ALA A 125 -7.98 15.31 22.75
N GLN A 126 -7.95 14.02 23.10
CA GLN A 126 -8.93 13.42 23.99
C GLN A 126 -8.78 13.82 25.46
N GLY A 127 -7.70 14.52 25.84
CA GLY A 127 -7.49 15.13 27.17
C GLY A 127 -7.66 14.20 28.38
N ALA A 128 -7.56 14.75 29.58
CA ALA A 128 -8.00 14.05 30.79
C ALA A 128 -9.53 14.03 30.79
N ARG A 129 -10.13 12.94 30.30
CA ARG A 129 -11.57 12.76 30.40
C ARG A 129 -11.94 12.67 31.89
N PRO A 130 -12.79 13.57 32.41
CA PRO A 130 -13.26 13.45 33.78
C PRO A 130 -13.97 12.09 33.90
N ASN A 131 -13.68 11.36 34.98
CA ASN A 131 -14.23 10.02 35.31
C ASN A 131 -13.56 8.79 34.67
N VAL A 132 -12.32 8.89 34.17
CA VAL A 132 -11.53 7.69 33.84
C VAL A 132 -10.78 7.19 35.08
N ASP A 133 -10.75 5.88 35.27
CA ASP A 133 -9.97 5.22 36.33
C ASP A 133 -8.50 5.69 36.32
N PRO A 134 -7.93 6.14 37.45
CA PRO A 134 -6.53 6.54 37.55
C PRO A 134 -5.53 5.51 37.00
N ALA A 135 -5.80 4.21 37.13
CA ALA A 135 -4.94 3.16 36.59
C ALA A 135 -4.94 3.14 35.06
N ILE A 136 -6.11 3.35 34.43
CA ILE A 136 -6.23 3.48 32.97
C ILE A 136 -5.54 4.76 32.51
N GLN A 137 -5.65 5.84 33.29
CA GLN A 137 -4.95 7.09 32.99
C GLN A 137 -3.42 6.93 33.05
N ALA A 138 -2.90 6.20 34.03
CA ALA A 138 -1.47 5.91 34.14
C ALA A 138 -0.95 5.11 32.93
N LEU A 139 -1.66 4.03 32.54
CA LEU A 139 -1.31 3.23 31.36
C LEU A 139 -1.33 4.06 30.06
N ARG A 140 -2.28 4.99 29.93
CA ARG A 140 -2.32 5.91 28.78
C ARG A 140 -1.13 6.86 28.76
N MET A 141 -0.76 7.43 29.91
CA MET A 141 0.40 8.32 30.00
C MET A 141 1.71 7.60 29.67
N GLU A 142 1.87 6.35 30.11
CA GLU A 142 3.01 5.51 29.77
C GLU A 142 3.11 5.26 28.25
N ARG A 143 1.98 4.91 27.60
CA ARG A 143 1.94 4.76 26.13
C ARG A 143 2.27 6.06 25.39
N LEU A 144 1.71 7.19 25.85
CA LEU A 144 2.00 8.50 25.25
C LEU A 144 3.48 8.86 25.35
N GLN A 145 4.12 8.56 26.48
CA GLN A 145 5.57 8.77 26.64
C GLN A 145 6.38 7.89 25.68
N GLU A 146 6.00 6.63 25.50
CA GLU A 146 6.67 5.74 24.54
C GLU A 146 6.51 6.24 23.10
N TYR A 147 5.31 6.67 22.71
CA TYR A 147 5.09 7.28 21.39
C TYR A 147 5.90 8.56 21.18
N GLN A 148 6.05 9.39 22.22
CA GLN A 148 6.91 10.58 22.17
C GLN A 148 8.39 10.21 21.98
N ARG A 149 8.86 9.18 22.69
CA ARG A 149 10.24 8.67 22.56
C ARG A 149 10.53 8.19 21.13
N ILE A 150 9.63 7.39 20.56
CA ILE A 150 9.76 6.91 19.17
C ILE A 150 9.72 8.09 18.19
N ASN A 151 8.79 9.04 18.40
CA ASN A 151 8.63 10.19 17.52
C ASN A 151 9.76 11.22 17.58
N ALA A 152 10.57 11.26 18.64
CA ALA A 152 11.73 12.17 18.71
C ALA A 152 12.70 11.93 17.54
N SER A 153 12.92 10.67 17.15
CA SER A 153 13.73 10.32 15.98
C SER A 153 13.11 10.84 14.67
N CYS A 154 11.78 10.83 14.58
CA CYS A 154 11.02 11.25 13.40
C CYS A 154 11.04 12.76 13.18
N GLN A 155 11.26 13.56 14.23
CA GLN A 155 11.36 15.02 14.13
C GLN A 155 12.65 15.50 13.45
N THR A 156 13.63 14.61 13.27
CA THR A 156 14.89 14.96 12.63
C THR A 156 14.76 15.13 11.11
N VAL A 157 13.74 14.54 10.48
CA VAL A 157 13.50 14.64 9.03
C VAL A 157 12.78 15.95 8.72
N PRO A 158 13.43 16.92 8.05
CA PRO A 158 12.84 18.22 7.79
C PRO A 158 11.75 18.13 6.71
N GLY A 159 10.71 18.96 6.87
CA GLY A 159 9.67 19.15 5.85
C GLY A 159 8.57 18.07 5.83
N ASP A 160 8.07 17.80 4.63
CA ASP A 160 6.96 16.88 4.39
C ASP A 160 7.45 15.42 4.37
N ARG A 161 7.19 14.70 5.45
CA ARG A 161 7.59 13.29 5.61
C ARG A 161 6.87 12.35 4.66
N SER A 162 5.64 12.66 4.26
CA SER A 162 4.93 11.85 3.26
C SER A 162 5.59 11.97 1.90
N ARG A 163 6.10 13.16 1.55
CA ARG A 163 6.93 13.35 0.35
C ARG A 163 8.27 12.62 0.45
N ALA A 164 8.95 12.68 1.59
CA ALA A 164 10.21 11.95 1.79
C ALA A 164 9.99 10.42 1.68
N ARG A 165 8.91 9.91 2.29
CA ARG A 165 8.50 8.51 2.19
C ARG A 165 8.23 8.09 0.75
N LEU A 166 7.49 8.88 -0.03
CA LEU A 166 7.24 8.60 -1.45
C LEU A 166 8.55 8.52 -2.24
N ARG A 167 9.48 9.47 -2.06
CA ARG A 167 10.78 9.45 -2.75
C ARG A 167 11.59 8.19 -2.45
N LEU A 168 11.60 7.75 -1.19
CA LEU A 168 12.28 6.52 -0.79
C LEU A 168 11.61 5.28 -1.39
N LEU A 169 10.28 5.25 -1.45
CA LEU A 169 9.54 4.17 -2.09
C LEU A 169 9.79 4.14 -3.59
N ASP A 170 9.85 5.29 -4.26
CA ASP A 170 10.16 5.38 -5.69
C ASP A 170 11.58 4.87 -5.98
N LEU A 171 12.56 5.23 -5.13
CA LEU A 171 13.90 4.66 -5.22
C LEU A 171 13.87 3.14 -5.02
N ALA A 172 13.17 2.63 -4.00
CA ALA A 172 13.06 1.20 -3.75
C ALA A 172 12.38 0.45 -4.92
N VAL A 173 11.39 1.06 -5.55
CA VAL A 173 10.74 0.55 -6.78
C VAL A 173 11.72 0.49 -7.94
N GLN A 174 12.49 1.57 -8.17
CA GLN A 174 13.53 1.62 -9.21
C GLN A 174 14.61 0.56 -9.01
N GLN A 175 14.99 0.30 -7.76
CA GLN A 175 15.94 -0.76 -7.38
C GLN A 175 15.30 -2.16 -7.30
N GLY A 176 14.02 -2.29 -7.63
CA GLY A 176 13.34 -3.58 -7.77
C GLY A 176 13.00 -4.29 -6.46
N VAL A 177 12.95 -3.58 -5.33
CA VAL A 177 12.58 -4.16 -4.02
C VAL A 177 11.13 -4.63 -4.06
N VAL A 178 10.92 -5.93 -3.89
CA VAL A 178 9.58 -6.54 -3.91
C VAL A 178 8.75 -6.04 -2.74
N GLY A 179 7.55 -5.52 -3.03
CA GLY A 179 6.61 -4.95 -2.05
C GLY A 179 6.70 -3.43 -1.96
N ALA A 180 7.76 -2.81 -2.49
CA ALA A 180 7.87 -1.34 -2.48
C ALA A 180 6.82 -0.68 -3.37
N ALA A 181 6.44 -1.31 -4.50
CA ALA A 181 5.48 -0.72 -5.43
C ALA A 181 4.08 -0.66 -4.83
N ILE A 182 3.66 -1.68 -4.09
CA ILE A 182 2.36 -1.65 -3.41
C ILE A 182 2.33 -0.61 -2.30
N GLU A 183 3.42 -0.45 -1.55
CA GLU A 183 3.53 0.61 -0.54
C GLU A 183 3.53 2.02 -1.17
N SER A 184 4.14 2.21 -2.35
CA SER A 184 4.09 3.47 -3.11
C SER A 184 2.67 3.75 -3.61
N PHE A 185 1.97 2.73 -4.13
CA PHE A 185 0.57 2.84 -4.52
C PHE A 185 -0.33 3.21 -3.33
N GLU A 186 -0.18 2.57 -2.16
CA GLU A 186 -0.93 2.92 -0.94
C GLU A 186 -0.62 4.36 -0.47
N ALA A 187 0.60 4.84 -0.69
CA ALA A 187 1.02 6.21 -0.38
C ALA A 187 0.50 7.25 -1.40
N GLY A 188 -0.20 6.82 -2.45
CA GLY A 188 -0.87 7.71 -3.41
C GLY A 188 -0.21 7.78 -4.79
N SER A 189 0.90 7.08 -5.04
CA SER A 189 1.50 7.03 -6.37
C SER A 189 0.56 6.32 -7.36
N ARG A 190 0.36 6.93 -8.53
CA ARG A 190 -0.48 6.41 -9.62
C ARG A 190 0.28 6.35 -10.94
N GLU A 191 1.60 6.43 -10.89
CA GLU A 191 2.41 6.37 -12.09
C GLU A 191 2.29 4.99 -12.76
N PRO A 192 2.18 4.91 -14.11
CA PRO A 192 2.04 3.64 -14.81
C PRO A 192 3.13 2.62 -14.48
N ALA A 193 4.38 3.08 -14.27
CA ALA A 193 5.50 2.22 -13.88
C ALA A 193 5.28 1.56 -12.51
N THR A 194 4.79 2.32 -11.52
CA THR A 194 4.44 1.81 -10.20
C THR A 194 3.31 0.78 -10.29
N LEU A 195 2.26 1.07 -11.06
CA LEU A 195 1.11 0.17 -11.24
C LEU A 195 1.53 -1.16 -11.88
N ALA A 196 2.35 -1.12 -12.94
CA ALA A 196 2.91 -2.32 -13.55
C ALA A 196 3.79 -3.10 -12.56
N ARG A 197 4.56 -2.39 -11.71
CA ARG A 197 5.39 -3.03 -10.68
C ARG A 197 4.55 -3.68 -9.57
N VAL A 198 3.39 -3.15 -9.21
CA VAL A 198 2.45 -3.82 -8.28
C VAL A 198 2.05 -5.20 -8.81
N VAL A 199 1.74 -5.32 -10.11
CA VAL A 199 1.41 -6.61 -10.74
C VAL A 199 2.61 -7.57 -10.73
N SER A 200 3.82 -7.03 -10.95
CA SER A 200 5.06 -7.80 -10.84
C SER A 200 5.33 -8.29 -9.41
N ASP A 201 5.10 -7.46 -8.41
CA ASP A 201 5.26 -7.81 -6.99
C ASP A 201 4.24 -8.90 -6.59
N ALA A 202 2.99 -8.78 -7.07
CA ALA A 202 1.96 -9.80 -6.89
C ALA A 202 2.38 -11.14 -7.50
N SER A 203 2.89 -11.11 -8.74
CA SER A 203 3.40 -12.31 -9.43
C SER A 203 4.64 -12.88 -8.74
N SER A 204 5.37 -12.07 -7.99
CA SER A 204 6.53 -12.49 -7.19
C SER A 204 6.14 -13.04 -5.80
N GLY A 205 4.85 -13.09 -5.48
CA GLY A 205 4.34 -13.63 -4.21
C GLY A 205 4.32 -12.62 -3.06
N ASP A 206 4.31 -11.31 -3.33
CA ASP A 206 4.01 -10.33 -2.27
C ASP A 206 2.51 -10.34 -1.93
N VAL A 207 2.17 -10.71 -0.69
CA VAL A 207 0.77 -10.94 -0.29
C VAL A 207 -0.09 -9.68 -0.36
N LYS A 208 0.49 -8.50 -0.06
CA LYS A 208 -0.22 -7.21 -0.16
C LYS A 208 -0.50 -6.88 -1.61
N ALA A 209 0.49 -7.04 -2.49
CA ALA A 209 0.30 -6.81 -3.91
C ALA A 209 -0.72 -7.79 -4.53
N VAL A 210 -0.67 -9.09 -4.18
CA VAL A 210 -1.67 -10.08 -4.63
C VAL A 210 -3.07 -9.68 -4.17
N SER A 211 -3.23 -9.31 -2.89
CA SER A 211 -4.49 -8.84 -2.32
C SER A 211 -5.05 -7.63 -3.09
N THR A 212 -4.19 -6.66 -3.38
CA THR A 212 -4.57 -5.44 -4.09
C THR A 212 -4.98 -5.74 -5.53
N VAL A 213 -4.23 -6.57 -6.25
CA VAL A 213 -4.57 -6.99 -7.62
C VAL A 213 -5.90 -7.75 -7.66
N ALA A 214 -6.17 -8.60 -6.66
CA ALA A 214 -7.43 -9.33 -6.54
C ALA A 214 -8.65 -8.42 -6.26
N MET A 215 -8.40 -7.27 -5.62
CA MET A 215 -9.41 -6.34 -5.11
C MET A 215 -9.88 -5.31 -6.14
N TYR A 216 -8.95 -4.63 -6.82
CA TYR A 216 -9.28 -3.49 -7.70
C TYR A 216 -9.69 -3.94 -9.11
N ASP A 217 -10.43 -3.06 -9.82
CA ASP A 217 -10.81 -3.26 -11.23
C ASP A 217 -9.57 -3.47 -12.12
N THR A 218 -9.68 -4.34 -13.12
CA THR A 218 -8.58 -4.71 -14.01
C THR A 218 -7.99 -3.52 -14.75
N LYS A 219 -8.78 -2.47 -15.01
CA LYS A 219 -8.33 -1.23 -15.66
C LYS A 219 -7.36 -0.42 -14.81
N VAL A 220 -7.41 -0.55 -13.47
CA VAL A 220 -6.51 0.18 -12.56
C VAL A 220 -5.06 -0.25 -12.81
N PHE A 221 -4.83 -1.53 -13.04
CA PHE A 221 -3.49 -2.09 -13.24
C PHE A 221 -3.18 -2.45 -14.69
N GLY A 222 -4.14 -2.27 -15.61
CA GLY A 222 -3.98 -2.66 -17.01
C GLY A 222 -3.83 -4.17 -17.20
N ILE A 223 -4.48 -4.97 -16.36
CA ILE A 223 -4.39 -6.44 -16.38
C ILE A 223 -5.61 -7.07 -17.06
N THR A 224 -5.49 -8.35 -17.39
CA THR A 224 -6.62 -9.14 -17.89
C THR A 224 -7.48 -9.69 -16.74
N ARG A 225 -8.68 -10.18 -17.08
CA ARG A 225 -9.55 -10.86 -16.10
C ARG A 225 -8.91 -12.15 -15.57
N ASP A 226 -8.26 -12.92 -16.44
CA ASP A 226 -7.56 -14.14 -16.05
C ASP A 226 -6.44 -13.87 -15.03
N GLU A 227 -5.74 -12.75 -15.16
CA GLU A 227 -4.69 -12.37 -14.19
C GLU A 227 -5.26 -11.98 -12.83
N GLN A 228 -6.38 -11.26 -12.82
CA GLN A 228 -7.09 -10.95 -11.58
C GLN A 228 -7.63 -12.22 -10.93
N ASP A 229 -8.24 -13.11 -11.70
CA ASP A 229 -8.80 -14.36 -11.18
C ASP A 229 -7.68 -15.31 -10.71
N ALA A 230 -6.51 -15.31 -11.35
CA ALA A 230 -5.31 -15.99 -10.85
C ALA A 230 -4.88 -15.45 -9.48
N ALA A 231 -4.87 -14.13 -9.26
CA ALA A 231 -4.56 -13.54 -7.95
C ALA A 231 -5.58 -13.93 -6.87
N ARG A 232 -6.88 -13.93 -7.21
CA ARG A 232 -7.95 -14.38 -6.31
C ARG A 232 -7.81 -15.85 -5.94
N TYR A 233 -7.54 -16.70 -6.94
CA TYR A 233 -7.33 -18.13 -6.74
C TYR A 233 -6.09 -18.40 -5.89
N ALA A 234 -5.01 -17.64 -6.10
CA ALA A 234 -3.79 -17.73 -5.29
C ALA A 234 -4.06 -17.46 -3.80
N LEU A 235 -4.80 -16.39 -3.46
CA LEU A 235 -5.18 -16.09 -2.08
C LEU A 235 -6.05 -17.18 -1.48
N LYS A 236 -6.99 -17.74 -2.25
CA LYS A 236 -7.86 -18.81 -1.78
C LYS A 236 -7.06 -20.05 -1.41
N LEU A 237 -6.17 -20.50 -2.30
CA LEU A 237 -5.28 -21.64 -2.06
C LEU A 237 -4.34 -21.39 -0.87
N ALA A 238 -3.64 -20.25 -0.87
CA ALA A 238 -2.67 -19.92 0.17
C ALA A 238 -3.34 -19.73 1.56
N SER A 239 -4.58 -19.25 1.61
CA SER A 239 -5.34 -19.13 2.87
C SER A 239 -5.74 -20.48 3.48
N ALA A 240 -5.83 -21.53 2.65
CA ALA A 240 -6.13 -22.88 3.08
C ALA A 240 -4.87 -23.70 3.43
N ASP A 241 -3.67 -23.19 3.11
CA ASP A 241 -2.41 -23.85 3.46
C ASP A 241 -2.19 -23.81 5.00
N PRO A 242 -1.92 -24.95 5.66
CA PRO A 242 -1.76 -24.98 7.12
C PRO A 242 -0.59 -24.16 7.67
N ALA A 243 0.47 -23.94 6.89
CA ALA A 243 1.67 -23.24 7.35
C ALA A 243 1.54 -21.72 7.27
N ILE A 244 0.83 -21.21 6.26
CA ILE A 244 0.75 -19.76 5.99
C ILE A 244 -0.67 -19.20 6.03
N GLY A 245 -1.70 -20.05 6.13
CA GLY A 245 -3.10 -19.66 5.98
C GLY A 245 -3.56 -18.57 6.93
N THR A 246 -3.12 -18.62 8.20
CA THR A 246 -3.43 -17.59 9.21
C THR A 246 -2.88 -16.21 8.86
N ARG A 247 -1.78 -16.14 8.10
CA ARG A 247 -1.18 -14.88 7.63
C ARG A 247 -1.87 -14.34 6.39
N VAL A 248 -2.45 -15.20 5.56
CA VAL A 248 -3.09 -14.85 4.28
C VAL A 248 -4.58 -14.57 4.42
N ILE A 249 -5.28 -15.22 5.36
CA ILE A 249 -6.75 -15.16 5.45
C ILE A 249 -7.30 -13.74 5.60
N ASN A 250 -6.59 -12.84 6.29
CA ASN A 250 -7.02 -11.45 6.44
C ASN A 250 -6.96 -10.69 5.11
N TYR A 251 -5.94 -10.95 4.29
CA TYR A 251 -5.83 -10.38 2.95
C TYR A 251 -6.93 -10.89 2.01
N LEU A 252 -7.23 -12.19 2.08
CA LEU A 252 -8.35 -12.76 1.33
C LEU A 252 -9.67 -12.07 1.70
N LYS A 253 -9.98 -11.95 3.00
CA LYS A 253 -11.22 -11.32 3.47
C LYS A 253 -11.34 -9.85 3.05
N ILE A 254 -10.25 -9.09 3.13
CA ILE A 254 -10.22 -7.70 2.67
C ILE A 254 -10.52 -7.66 1.17
N ALA A 255 -9.81 -8.46 0.37
CA ALA A 255 -10.00 -8.49 -1.08
C ALA A 255 -11.45 -8.88 -1.45
N GLU A 256 -12.04 -9.88 -0.77
CA GLU A 256 -13.45 -10.27 -0.96
C GLU A 256 -14.41 -9.13 -0.59
N SER A 257 -14.22 -8.48 0.56
CA SER A 257 -15.13 -7.41 1.02
C SER A 257 -15.20 -6.20 0.08
N TYR A 258 -14.10 -5.90 -0.60
CA TYR A 258 -14.02 -4.77 -1.53
C TYR A 258 -14.48 -5.16 -2.94
N ALA A 259 -14.09 -6.34 -3.43
CA ALA A 259 -14.41 -6.76 -4.79
C ALA A 259 -15.86 -7.23 -4.95
N VAL A 260 -16.42 -7.88 -3.93
CA VAL A 260 -17.77 -8.46 -3.99
C VAL A 260 -18.47 -8.32 -2.63
N PRO A 261 -19.04 -7.13 -2.32
CA PRO A 261 -19.62 -6.85 -1.01
C PRO A 261 -20.60 -7.94 -0.55
N ASN A 262 -20.41 -8.44 0.67
CA ASN A 262 -21.22 -9.50 1.30
C ASN A 262 -21.14 -10.89 0.64
N SER A 263 -20.08 -11.20 -0.13
CA SER A 263 -19.89 -12.52 -0.72
C SER A 263 -18.41 -12.92 -0.84
N SER A 264 -18.15 -14.19 -1.16
CA SER A 264 -16.82 -14.70 -1.47
C SER A 264 -16.55 -14.66 -2.97
N PHE A 265 -15.29 -14.77 -3.38
CA PHE A 265 -14.96 -14.92 -4.80
C PHE A 265 -15.65 -16.16 -5.39
N ASP A 266 -16.47 -15.96 -6.44
CA ASP A 266 -16.93 -17.06 -7.28
C ASP A 266 -15.83 -17.46 -8.26
N LEU A 267 -15.21 -18.62 -8.00
CA LEU A 267 -14.12 -19.18 -8.79
C LEU A 267 -14.57 -20.42 -9.58
N SER A 268 -15.88 -20.65 -9.70
CA SER A 268 -16.41 -21.81 -10.44
C SER A 268 -16.10 -21.74 -11.93
N GLY A 269 -16.15 -20.53 -12.51
CA GLY A 269 -15.93 -20.25 -13.94
C GLY A 269 -14.49 -19.88 -14.34
N ILE A 270 -13.52 -19.96 -13.43
CA ILE A 270 -12.13 -19.57 -13.72
C ILE A 270 -11.48 -20.50 -14.76
N SER A 271 -10.78 -19.91 -15.74
CA SER A 271 -10.08 -20.60 -16.81
C SER A 271 -8.96 -21.52 -16.30
N SER A 272 -8.59 -22.55 -17.06
CA SER A 272 -7.48 -23.43 -16.69
C SER A 272 -6.15 -22.69 -16.58
N ALA A 273 -5.90 -21.73 -17.47
CA ALA A 273 -4.70 -20.89 -17.45
C ALA A 273 -4.62 -20.05 -16.16
N ALA A 274 -5.74 -19.42 -15.74
CA ALA A 274 -5.79 -18.65 -14.52
C ALA A 274 -5.65 -19.54 -13.26
N ARG A 275 -6.19 -20.76 -13.26
CA ARG A 275 -5.95 -21.74 -12.16
C ARG A 275 -4.48 -22.10 -12.04
N THR A 276 -3.82 -22.43 -13.15
CA THR A 276 -2.38 -22.77 -13.15
C THR A 276 -1.55 -21.60 -12.64
N LYS A 277 -1.74 -20.40 -13.19
CA LYS A 277 -1.02 -19.20 -12.75
C LYS A 277 -1.31 -18.86 -11.29
N GLY A 278 -2.56 -19.05 -10.83
CA GLY A 278 -2.94 -18.83 -9.44
C GLY A 278 -2.29 -19.84 -8.49
N ALA A 279 -2.17 -21.10 -8.88
CA ALA A 279 -1.44 -22.12 -8.11
C ALA A 279 0.05 -21.79 -8.00
N GLU A 280 0.70 -21.37 -9.10
CA GLU A 280 2.10 -20.91 -9.07
C GLU A 280 2.29 -19.72 -8.13
N ASN A 281 1.38 -18.75 -8.16
CA ASN A 281 1.41 -17.60 -7.27
C ASN A 281 1.19 -17.99 -5.80
N ALA A 282 0.34 -18.99 -5.53
CA ALA A 282 0.17 -19.53 -4.18
C ALA A 282 1.46 -20.19 -3.65
N GLU A 283 2.18 -20.93 -4.50
CA GLU A 283 3.49 -21.49 -4.13
C GLU A 283 4.53 -20.39 -3.86
N ARG A 284 4.56 -19.32 -4.67
CA ARG A 284 5.43 -18.16 -4.41
C ARG A 284 5.09 -17.45 -3.09
N LEU A 285 3.79 -17.32 -2.76
CA LEU A 285 3.35 -16.81 -1.44
C LEU A 285 3.86 -17.71 -0.31
N LYS A 286 3.74 -19.03 -0.47
CA LYS A 286 4.24 -20.02 0.49
C LYS A 286 5.74 -19.93 0.68
N GLU A 287 6.52 -19.80 -0.38
CA GLU A 287 7.97 -19.65 -0.30
C GLU A 287 8.35 -18.37 0.47
N ARG A 288 7.71 -17.24 0.17
CA ARG A 288 8.03 -15.96 0.82
C ARG A 288 7.58 -15.90 2.26
N LEU A 289 6.38 -16.38 2.57
CA LEU A 289 5.83 -16.36 3.92
C LEU A 289 6.37 -17.49 4.80
N GLY A 290 6.79 -18.60 4.21
CA GLY A 290 7.36 -19.76 4.90
C GLY A 290 8.79 -19.54 5.38
N LYS A 291 9.53 -18.61 4.76
CA LYS A 291 10.82 -18.14 5.31
C LYS A 291 10.54 -17.47 6.65
N LYS A 292 11.00 -18.09 7.75
CA LYS A 292 11.04 -17.40 9.06
C LYS A 292 11.75 -16.08 8.85
N ALA A 293 11.13 -14.98 9.28
CA ALA A 293 11.84 -13.72 9.36
C ALA A 293 13.12 -13.97 10.18
N PRO A 294 14.30 -13.61 9.68
CA PRO A 294 15.56 -13.79 10.40
C PRO A 294 15.56 -13.05 11.73
#